data_AF-A0A534KYN7-F1
#
_entry.id   AF-A0A534KYN7-F1
#
_cell.length_a   1.000
_cell.length_b   1.000
_cell.length_c   1.000
_cell.angle_alpha   90.00
_cell.angle_beta   90.00
_cell.angle_gamma   90.00
#
_symmetry.space_group_name_H-M   'P 1'
#
loop_
_entity.id
_entity.type
_entity.pdbx_description
1 polymer ?
#
loop_
_entity_poly.entity_id
_entity_poly.type
_entity_poly.pdbx_seq_one_letter_code
_entity_poly.pdbx_strand_id
1 'polypeptide(L)'
;MKSIIRKDEAAVSPVIATILMVAITVVLAAVLYVMVSGLLTPTGQGPRVMGVNIGRSGDGTNWTLLITTTPSGLTTSAVKLTITTSGGLTSLSPTAFASLTSASWNTNRAQFVGTGGTTIVVGDRVLISTTTYPSGYAVQIADSQGILYAHALT
;
A
#
# COMPACT_ATOMS: atom_id res chain seq x y z
N MET A 1 -21.68 69.81 -32.73
CA MET A 1 -21.75 69.59 -31.25
C MET A 1 -21.00 68.31 -30.94
N LYS A 2 -19.86 68.37 -30.24
CA LYS A 2 -19.00 67.22 -29.94
C LYS A 2 -19.25 66.82 -28.47
N SER A 3 -19.86 65.65 -28.25
CA SER A 3 -20.05 65.12 -26.90
C SER A 3 -18.71 64.61 -26.37
N ILE A 4 -18.28 65.16 -25.23
CA ILE A 4 -17.06 64.78 -24.53
C ILE A 4 -17.49 63.78 -23.46
N ILE A 5 -17.30 62.48 -23.73
CA ILE A 5 -17.54 61.43 -22.73
C ILE A 5 -16.42 61.51 -21.70
N ARG A 6 -16.72 62.02 -20.51
CA ARG A 6 -15.85 61.86 -19.34
C ARG A 6 -15.96 60.41 -18.89
N LYS A 7 -14.88 59.66 -19.01
CA LYS A 7 -14.71 58.38 -18.31
C LYS A 7 -14.45 58.73 -16.84
N ASP A 8 -15.41 58.43 -15.99
CA ASP A 8 -15.21 58.47 -14.54
C ASP A 8 -14.22 57.36 -14.16
N GLU A 9 -12.94 57.69 -14.17
CA GLU A 9 -11.89 56.90 -13.53
C GLU A 9 -12.15 56.99 -12.03
N ALA A 10 -12.95 56.07 -11.48
CA ALA A 10 -13.16 55.97 -10.05
C ALA A 10 -11.81 55.60 -9.40
N ALA A 11 -11.05 56.63 -9.03
CA ALA A 11 -9.79 56.49 -8.32
C ALA A 11 -10.08 55.77 -7.00
N VAL A 12 -9.68 54.50 -6.92
CA VAL A 12 -9.74 53.73 -5.69
C VAL A 12 -8.85 54.45 -4.68
N SER A 13 -9.38 54.81 -3.52
CA SER A 13 -8.59 55.48 -2.46
C SER A 13 -7.33 54.67 -2.15
N PRO A 14 -6.16 55.31 -1.93
CA PRO A 14 -4.90 54.60 -1.64
C PRO A 14 -5.01 53.54 -0.54
N VAL A 15 -5.86 53.78 0.47
CA VAL A 15 -6.10 52.83 1.57
C VAL A 15 -7.07 51.70 1.16
N ILE A 16 -8.05 51.99 0.32
CA ILE A 16 -8.99 50.98 -0.16
C ILE A 16 -8.28 50.04 -1.15
N ALA A 17 -7.38 50.57 -1.97
CA ALA A 17 -6.59 49.78 -2.90
C ALA A 17 -5.72 48.74 -2.18
N THR A 18 -5.09 49.11 -1.06
CA THR A 18 -4.27 48.18 -0.29
C THR A 18 -5.11 47.09 0.39
N ILE A 19 -6.27 47.45 0.95
CA ILE A 19 -7.19 46.47 1.55
C ILE A 19 -7.66 45.45 0.50
N LEU A 20 -8.04 45.91 -0.71
CA LEU A 20 -8.49 45.03 -1.78
C LEU A 20 -7.37 44.10 -2.27
N MET A 21 -6.15 44.62 -2.40
CA MET A 21 -4.98 43.82 -2.80
C MET A 21 -4.65 42.74 -1.76
N VAL A 22 -4.64 43.10 -0.48
CA VAL A 22 -4.36 42.15 0.61
C VAL A 22 -5.47 41.11 0.72
N ALA A 23 -6.74 41.52 0.59
CA ALA A 23 -7.86 40.60 0.68
C ALA A 23 -7.79 39.50 -0.39
N ILE A 24 -7.51 39.86 -1.65
CA ILE A 24 -7.43 38.87 -2.75
C ILE A 24 -6.24 37.93 -2.54
N THR A 25 -5.07 38.45 -2.16
CA THR A 25 -3.87 37.62 -1.99
C THR A 25 -4.00 36.64 -0.82
N VAL A 26 -4.63 37.04 0.29
CA VAL A 26 -4.92 36.15 1.42
C VAL A 26 -5.87 35.03 1.01
N VAL A 27 -6.92 35.34 0.25
CA VAL A 27 -7.85 34.31 -0.26
C VAL A 27 -7.15 33.35 -1.20
N LEU A 28 -6.37 33.85 -2.17
CA LEU A 28 -5.62 33.01 -3.10
C LEU A 28 -4.62 32.11 -2.37
N ALA A 29 -3.89 32.65 -1.38
CA ALA A 29 -2.96 31.88 -0.58
C ALA A 29 -3.67 30.78 0.23
N ALA A 30 -4.83 31.07 0.82
CA ALA A 30 -5.63 30.09 1.57
C ALA A 30 -6.17 28.96 0.66
N VAL A 31 -6.67 29.31 -0.53
CA VAL A 31 -7.17 28.32 -1.50
C VAL A 31 -6.04 27.43 -2.01
N LEU A 32 -4.88 28.02 -2.35
CA LEU A 32 -3.68 27.26 -2.71
C LEU A 32 -3.22 26.35 -1.57
N TYR A 33 -3.25 26.81 -0.32
CA TYR A 33 -2.91 25.99 0.84
C TYR A 33 -3.81 24.77 0.95
N VAL A 34 -5.13 24.92 0.86
CA VAL A 34 -6.07 23.79 0.92
C VAL A 34 -5.83 22.80 -0.22
N MET A 35 -5.62 23.28 -1.45
CA MET A 35 -5.35 22.42 -2.61
C MET A 35 -4.02 21.67 -2.46
N VAL A 36 -2.96 22.33 -1.97
CA VAL A 36 -1.65 21.71 -1.76
C VAL A 36 -1.68 20.76 -0.56
N SER A 37 -2.40 21.07 0.51
CA SER A 37 -2.55 20.16 1.66
C SER A 37 -3.23 18.83 1.27
N GLY A 38 -4.18 18.86 0.33
CA GLY A 38 -4.78 17.66 -0.23
C GLY A 38 -3.83 16.82 -1.09
N LEU A 39 -2.83 17.45 -1.72
CA LEU A 39 -1.78 16.77 -2.49
C LEU A 39 -0.67 16.20 -1.60
N LEU A 40 -0.29 16.94 -0.55
CA LEU A 40 0.77 16.53 0.38
C LEU A 40 0.31 15.49 1.40
N THR A 41 -1.00 15.41 1.65
CA THR A 41 -1.59 14.35 2.47
C THR A 41 -2.16 13.30 1.52
N PRO A 42 -1.43 12.23 1.19
CA PRO A 42 -2.00 11.13 0.41
C PRO A 42 -3.17 10.53 1.20
N THR A 43 -4.38 11.00 0.91
CA THR A 43 -5.64 10.50 1.46
C THR A 43 -5.97 9.22 0.72
N GLY A 44 -5.27 8.17 1.09
CA GLY A 44 -5.36 6.87 0.46
C GLY A 44 -3.97 6.34 0.16
N GLN A 45 -3.49 5.46 1.02
CA GLN A 45 -2.52 4.47 0.58
C GLN A 45 -3.16 3.81 -0.65
N GLY A 46 -2.52 3.94 -1.81
CA GLY A 46 -3.05 3.46 -3.09
C GLY A 46 -3.42 1.97 -3.06
N PRO A 47 -3.86 1.38 -4.18
CA PRO A 47 -4.28 -0.02 -4.22
C PRO A 47 -3.29 -0.93 -3.47
N ARG A 48 -3.71 -1.49 -2.33
CA ARG A 48 -2.88 -2.35 -1.49
C ARG A 48 -2.85 -3.75 -2.07
N VAL A 49 -2.24 -3.89 -3.23
CA VAL A 49 -2.06 -5.17 -3.89
C VAL A 49 -0.59 -5.52 -3.84
N MET A 50 -0.30 -6.74 -3.42
CA MET A 50 1.04 -7.30 -3.45
C MET A 50 1.17 -8.21 -4.67
N GLY A 51 2.17 -7.94 -5.50
CA GLY A 51 2.56 -8.84 -6.57
C GLY A 51 3.37 -9.98 -6.01
N VAL A 52 2.89 -11.21 -6.21
CA VAL A 52 3.60 -12.42 -5.79
C VAL A 52 3.67 -13.37 -6.96
N ASN A 53 4.89 -13.82 -7.27
CA ASN A 53 5.13 -14.88 -8.25
C ASN A 53 5.28 -16.22 -7.51
N ILE A 54 4.46 -17.20 -7.86
CA ILE A 54 4.54 -18.55 -7.30
C ILE A 54 5.41 -19.40 -8.21
N GLY A 55 6.42 -20.04 -7.62
CA GLY A 55 7.23 -21.06 -8.28
C GLY A 55 7.50 -22.23 -7.35
N ARG A 56 8.25 -23.21 -7.84
CA ARG A 56 8.81 -24.30 -7.04
C ARG A 56 10.32 -24.13 -6.89
N SER A 57 10.83 -24.48 -5.72
CA SER A 57 12.27 -24.61 -5.49
C SER A 57 12.85 -25.70 -6.40
N GLY A 58 14.13 -25.59 -6.76
CA GLY A 58 14.78 -26.51 -7.71
C GLY A 58 14.81 -27.97 -7.25
N ASP A 59 14.65 -28.21 -5.95
CA ASP A 59 14.52 -29.54 -5.33
C ASP A 59 13.06 -30.05 -5.30
N GLY A 60 12.07 -29.23 -5.66
CA GLY A 60 10.65 -29.59 -5.68
C GLY A 60 9.97 -29.68 -4.31
N THR A 61 10.71 -29.52 -3.21
CA THR A 61 10.21 -29.71 -1.83
C THR A 61 9.40 -28.51 -1.33
N ASN A 62 9.60 -27.34 -1.92
CA ASN A 62 9.00 -26.10 -1.44
C ASN A 62 8.42 -25.25 -2.58
N TRP A 63 7.23 -24.71 -2.36
CA TRP A 63 6.73 -23.55 -3.09
C TRP A 63 7.52 -22.31 -2.67
N THR A 64 7.84 -21.46 -3.64
CA THR A 64 8.51 -20.18 -3.43
C THR A 64 7.59 -19.08 -3.92
N LEU A 65 7.10 -18.26 -2.99
CA LEU A 65 6.30 -17.08 -3.27
C LEU A 65 7.24 -15.88 -3.27
N LEU A 66 7.69 -15.45 -4.44
CA LEU A 66 8.57 -14.29 -4.59
C LEU A 66 7.74 -13.02 -4.65
N ILE A 67 7.98 -12.09 -3.74
CA ILE A 67 7.31 -10.79 -3.70
C ILE A 67 7.94 -9.89 -4.78
N THR A 68 7.18 -9.59 -5.83
CA THR A 68 7.61 -8.78 -6.97
C THR A 68 7.20 -7.32 -6.85
N THR A 69 6.08 -7.04 -6.18
CA THR A 69 5.67 -5.67 -5.82
C THR A 69 5.05 -5.66 -4.44
N THR A 70 5.29 -4.60 -3.66
CA THR A 70 4.72 -4.44 -2.32
C THR A 70 4.32 -2.99 -2.08
N PRO A 71 3.16 -2.72 -1.45
CA PRO A 71 2.85 -1.40 -0.90
C PRO A 71 3.92 -0.96 0.12
N SER A 72 4.15 0.35 0.20
CA SER A 72 5.05 0.93 1.19
C SER A 72 4.49 0.81 2.60
N GLY A 73 5.35 0.57 3.59
CA GLY A 73 4.96 0.58 5.01
C GLY A 73 4.41 -0.75 5.55
N LEU A 74 4.46 -1.83 4.76
CA LEU A 74 4.13 -3.16 5.26
C LEU A 74 5.24 -3.71 6.16
N THR A 75 4.84 -4.21 7.33
CA THR A 75 5.74 -4.81 8.30
C THR A 75 5.48 -6.30 8.42
N THR A 76 6.51 -7.07 8.76
CA THR A 76 6.43 -8.53 8.92
C THR A 76 5.51 -8.94 10.08
N SER A 77 5.30 -8.06 11.06
CA SER A 77 4.36 -8.30 12.17
C SER A 77 2.90 -8.04 11.80
N ALA A 78 2.64 -7.13 10.86
CA ALA A 78 1.28 -6.78 10.44
C ALA A 78 0.72 -7.73 9.38
N VAL A 79 1.58 -8.18 8.46
CA VAL A 79 1.19 -9.07 7.37
C VAL A 79 1.16 -10.52 7.82
N LYS A 80 0.05 -11.20 7.51
CA LYS A 80 -0.23 -12.58 7.91
C LYS A 80 -0.42 -13.48 6.69
N LEU A 81 0.11 -14.70 6.78
CA LEU A 81 -0.15 -15.80 5.87
C LEU A 81 -1.28 -16.66 6.41
N THR A 82 -2.25 -16.97 5.56
CA THR A 82 -3.27 -17.98 5.79
C THR A 82 -3.21 -18.98 4.64
N ILE A 83 -3.31 -20.28 4.95
CA ILE A 83 -3.38 -21.32 3.92
C ILE A 83 -4.67 -22.08 4.12
N THR A 84 -5.45 -22.23 3.05
CA THR A 84 -6.70 -22.97 3.04
C THR A 84 -6.59 -24.18 2.10
N THR A 85 -7.29 -25.27 2.45
CA THR A 85 -7.39 -26.44 1.59
C THR A 85 -8.23 -26.13 0.36
N SER A 86 -8.22 -27.01 -0.64
CA SER A 86 -9.10 -26.90 -1.82
C SER A 86 -10.60 -26.90 -1.47
N GLY A 87 -10.97 -27.40 -0.29
CA GLY A 87 -12.33 -27.37 0.26
C GLY A 87 -12.64 -26.14 1.11
N GLY A 88 -11.73 -25.17 1.22
CA GLY A 88 -11.92 -23.93 1.97
C GLY A 88 -11.68 -24.04 3.49
N LEU A 89 -11.17 -25.18 3.98
CA LEU A 89 -10.83 -25.33 5.39
C LEU A 89 -9.47 -24.67 5.69
N THR A 90 -9.36 -24.01 6.84
CA THR A 90 -8.09 -23.40 7.26
C THR A 90 -7.07 -24.47 7.63
N SER A 91 -6.01 -24.60 6.84
CA SER A 91 -4.88 -25.50 7.10
C SER A 91 -3.73 -24.83 7.84
N LEU A 92 -3.55 -23.52 7.63
CA LEU A 92 -2.68 -22.67 8.43
C LEU A 92 -3.47 -21.44 8.85
N SER A 93 -3.68 -21.29 10.16
CA SER A 93 -4.33 -20.11 10.74
C SER A 93 -3.54 -18.84 10.45
N PRO A 94 -4.19 -17.65 10.44
CA PRO A 94 -3.52 -16.39 10.13
C PRO A 94 -2.27 -16.15 10.98
N THR A 95 -1.10 -16.38 10.40
CA THR A 95 0.19 -16.34 11.09
C THR A 95 1.03 -15.21 10.53
N ALA A 96 1.52 -14.32 11.41
CA ALA A 96 2.34 -13.18 10.99
C ALA A 96 3.65 -13.63 10.33
N PHE A 97 4.12 -12.90 9.32
CA PHE A 97 5.40 -13.20 8.65
C PHE A 97 6.57 -13.19 9.64
N ALA A 98 6.53 -12.31 10.64
CA ALA A 98 7.51 -12.27 11.73
C ALA A 98 7.58 -13.57 12.55
N SER A 99 6.50 -14.36 12.57
CA SER A 99 6.44 -15.66 13.25
C SER A 99 6.79 -16.83 12.33
N LEU A 100 6.86 -16.61 11.01
CA LEU A 100 7.26 -17.62 10.02
C LEU A 100 8.78 -17.66 9.89
N THR A 101 9.47 -18.02 10.98
CA THR A 101 10.93 -18.13 11.00
C THR A 101 11.39 -19.56 10.69
N SER A 102 12.67 -19.75 10.42
CA SER A 102 13.29 -21.08 10.29
C SER A 102 13.06 -21.97 11.52
N ALA A 103 13.03 -21.39 12.72
CA ALA A 103 12.72 -22.13 13.95
C ALA A 103 11.27 -22.65 14.00
N SER A 104 10.34 -21.96 13.33
CA SER A 104 8.92 -22.32 13.28
C SER A 104 8.56 -23.30 12.16
N TRP A 105 9.53 -23.68 11.30
CA TRP A 105 9.31 -24.55 10.15
C TRP A 105 8.61 -25.86 10.52
N ASN A 106 9.04 -26.45 11.65
CA ASN A 106 8.50 -27.72 12.14
C ASN A 106 7.04 -27.63 12.65
N THR A 107 6.49 -26.43 12.79
CA THR A 107 5.09 -26.21 13.16
C THR A 107 4.28 -25.72 11.96
N ASN A 108 4.78 -24.70 11.27
CA ASN A 108 4.02 -23.96 10.26
C ASN A 108 4.24 -24.48 8.84
N ARG A 109 5.32 -25.24 8.60
CA ARG A 109 5.75 -25.70 7.25
C ARG A 109 5.80 -24.56 6.21
N ALA A 110 5.99 -23.35 6.72
CA ALA A 110 6.09 -22.11 5.97
C ALA A 110 7.12 -21.22 6.67
N GLN A 111 7.92 -20.52 5.88
CA GLN A 111 8.95 -19.62 6.36
C GLN A 111 9.00 -18.38 5.48
N PHE A 112 8.98 -17.21 6.10
CA PHE A 112 9.32 -15.95 5.48
C PHE A 112 10.84 -15.78 5.47
N VAL A 113 11.39 -15.49 4.29
CA VAL A 113 12.80 -15.20 4.06
C VAL A 113 12.88 -13.82 3.44
N GLY A 114 13.13 -12.82 4.28
CA GLY A 114 13.22 -11.42 3.88
C GLY A 114 14.59 -10.81 4.18
N THR A 115 14.92 -9.76 3.43
CA THR A 115 16.14 -8.95 3.62
C THR A 115 15.83 -7.61 4.28
N GLY A 116 14.56 -7.19 4.31
CA GLY A 116 14.09 -5.92 4.87
C GLY A 116 13.96 -5.86 6.40
N GLY A 117 14.45 -6.87 7.13
CA GLY A 117 14.36 -6.95 8.59
C GLY A 117 12.90 -7.03 9.07
N THR A 118 12.38 -5.93 9.61
CA THR A 118 10.99 -5.81 10.08
C THR A 118 10.02 -5.32 9.01
N THR A 119 10.55 -4.87 7.86
CA THR A 119 9.76 -4.37 6.73
C THR A 119 9.77 -5.38 5.60
N ILE A 120 8.68 -5.42 4.83
CA ILE A 120 8.57 -6.26 3.65
C ILE A 120 9.02 -5.46 2.43
N VAL A 121 9.96 -6.01 1.69
CA VAL A 121 10.54 -5.38 0.50
C VAL A 121 10.42 -6.29 -0.73
N VAL A 122 10.56 -5.71 -1.91
CA VAL A 122 10.60 -6.47 -3.16
C VAL A 122 11.83 -7.40 -3.15
N GLY A 123 11.64 -8.65 -3.56
CA GLY A 123 12.66 -9.70 -3.54
C GLY A 123 12.61 -10.61 -2.32
N ASP A 124 11.85 -10.24 -1.29
CA ASP A 124 11.52 -11.13 -0.18
C ASP A 124 10.70 -12.32 -0.68
N ARG A 125 10.78 -13.46 0.02
CA ARG A 125 10.09 -14.68 -0.40
C ARG A 125 9.48 -15.44 0.76
N VAL A 126 8.40 -16.15 0.50
CA VAL A 126 7.83 -17.14 1.43
C VAL A 126 8.07 -18.53 0.86
N LEU A 127 8.71 -19.38 1.65
CA LEU A 127 8.87 -20.81 1.38
C LEU A 127 7.75 -21.58 2.05
N ILE A 128 7.09 -22.49 1.33
CA ILE A 128 5.98 -23.29 1.84
C ILE A 128 6.20 -24.75 1.41
N SER A 129 6.09 -25.71 2.33
CA SER A 129 6.31 -27.13 2.00
C SER A 129 5.26 -27.67 1.03
N THR A 130 5.70 -28.30 -0.06
CA THR A 130 4.81 -28.95 -1.05
C THR A 130 4.17 -30.23 -0.50
N THR A 131 4.80 -30.88 0.49
CA THR A 131 4.30 -32.10 1.13
C THR A 131 3.15 -31.81 2.09
N THR A 132 3.25 -30.74 2.88
CA THR A 132 2.19 -30.35 3.82
C THR A 132 1.09 -29.56 3.13
N TYR A 133 1.45 -28.72 2.17
CA TYR A 133 0.53 -27.89 1.40
C TYR A 133 0.65 -28.24 -0.10
N PRO A 134 -0.05 -29.29 -0.54
CA PRO A 134 0.01 -29.72 -1.93
C PRO A 134 -0.68 -28.72 -2.87
N SER A 135 -0.52 -28.95 -4.17
CA SER A 135 -1.21 -28.16 -5.20
C SER A 135 -2.72 -28.18 -5.00
N GLY A 136 -3.38 -27.05 -5.27
CA GLY A 136 -4.81 -26.83 -5.04
C GLY A 136 -5.14 -26.19 -3.69
N TYR A 137 -4.19 -26.08 -2.78
CA TYR A 137 -4.33 -25.25 -1.57
C TYR A 137 -4.24 -23.78 -1.94
N ALA A 138 -5.00 -22.91 -1.28
CA ALA A 138 -4.94 -21.47 -1.53
C ALA A 138 -4.15 -20.74 -0.45
N VAL A 139 -3.21 -19.91 -0.90
CA VAL A 139 -2.45 -18.99 -0.06
C VAL A 139 -3.11 -17.63 -0.07
N GLN A 140 -3.23 -17.03 1.11
CA GLN A 140 -3.75 -15.68 1.28
C GLN A 140 -2.79 -14.89 2.17
N ILE A 141 -2.38 -13.73 1.68
CA ILE A 141 -1.56 -12.76 2.39
C ILE A 141 -2.45 -11.55 2.65
N ALA A 142 -2.58 -11.16 3.92
CA ALA A 142 -3.45 -10.08 4.34
C ALA A 142 -2.81 -9.26 5.47
N ASP A 143 -3.19 -7.99 5.58
CA ASP A 143 -2.88 -7.13 6.72
C ASP A 143 -4.17 -6.78 7.49
N SER A 144 -4.11 -5.77 8.37
CA SER A 144 -5.29 -5.29 9.10
C SER A 144 -6.31 -4.54 8.23
N GLN A 145 -5.94 -4.20 7.00
CA GLN A 145 -6.71 -3.36 6.08
C GLN A 145 -7.33 -4.18 4.95
N GLY A 146 -6.83 -5.39 4.67
CA GLY A 146 -7.47 -6.33 3.77
C GLY A 146 -6.53 -7.39 3.21
N ILE A 147 -7.01 -8.05 2.16
CA ILE A 147 -6.24 -9.05 1.41
C ILE A 147 -5.29 -8.31 0.46
N LEU A 148 -4.00 -8.61 0.59
CA LEU A 148 -2.94 -8.08 -0.27
C LEU A 148 -2.69 -8.99 -1.48
N TYR A 149 -2.83 -10.30 -1.28
CA TYR A 149 -2.66 -11.31 -2.32
C TYR A 149 -3.44 -12.58 -1.96
N ALA A 150 -4.05 -13.23 -2.94
CA ALA A 150 -4.63 -14.55 -2.77
C ALA A 150 -4.51 -15.34 -4.08
N HIS A 151 -4.03 -16.58 -4.01
CA HIS A 151 -3.93 -17.46 -5.17
C HIS A 151 -3.83 -18.93 -4.76
N ALA A 152 -4.20 -19.84 -5.66
CA ALA A 152 -3.98 -21.27 -5.47
C ALA A 152 -2.53 -21.67 -5.75
N LEU A 153 -1.98 -22.61 -4.99
CA LEU A 153 -0.69 -23.22 -5.26
C LEU A 153 -0.85 -24.16 -6.47
N THR A 154 -0.19 -23.83 -7.57
CA THR A 154 -0.28 -24.55 -8.87
C THR A 154 1.11 -24.85 -9.39
#